data_AF-A0A8B7TJ52-F1
#
_entry.id   AF-A0A8B7TJ52-F1
#
_cell.length_a   1.000
_cell.length_b   1.000
_cell.length_c   1.000
_cell.angle_alpha   90.00
_cell.angle_beta   90.00
_cell.angle_gamma   90.00
#
_symmetry.space_group_name_H-M   'P 1'
#
loop_
_entity.id
_entity.type
_entity.pdbx_description
1 polymer ?
#
loop_
_entity_poly.entity_id
_entity_poly.type
_entity_poly.pdbx_seq_one_letter_code
_entity_poly.pdbx_strand_id
1 'polypeptide(L)'
;MCFRVKFYPADPAALKEEITRYLVFLQIKRDLYHGRLLCKTSDAALLAAYILQAEIGDYDPGKHPEGYSSKFQFFPKHSEKLERKIAEIHKTEL
;
A
#
# COMPACT_ATOMS: atom_id res chain seq x y z
N MET A 1 24.80 6.39 -1.18
CA MET A 1 23.71 7.22 -1.75
C MET A 1 22.40 6.41 -1.72
N CYS A 2 21.24 7.05 -1.51
CA CYS A 2 19.93 6.38 -1.57
C CYS A 2 19.13 6.97 -2.74
N PHE A 3 18.59 6.13 -3.62
CA PHE A 3 17.66 6.58 -4.65
C PHE A 3 16.32 6.97 -4.01
N ARG A 4 15.83 8.19 -4.29
CA ARG A 4 14.59 8.75 -3.72
C ARG A 4 13.92 9.70 -4.68
N VAL A 5 12.60 9.82 -4.55
CA VAL A 5 11.83 10.89 -5.20
C VAL A 5 12.08 12.20 -4.46
N LYS A 6 12.50 13.23 -5.18
CA LYS A 6 12.69 14.59 -4.65
C LYS A 6 11.49 15.50 -4.92
N PHE A 7 10.83 15.31 -6.05
CA PHE A 7 9.68 16.09 -6.49
C PHE A 7 8.54 15.13 -6.83
N TYR A 8 7.43 15.25 -6.10
CA TYR A 8 6.22 14.47 -6.37
C TYR A 8 5.41 15.21 -7.43
N PRO A 9 4.99 14.56 -8.52
CA PRO A 9 4.12 15.18 -9.50
C PRO A 9 2.76 15.49 -8.85
N ALA A 10 2.14 16.62 -9.24
CA ALA A 10 0.79 16.95 -8.78
C ALA A 10 -0.25 15.94 -9.28
N ASP A 11 -0.01 15.37 -10.47
CA ASP A 11 -0.81 14.30 -11.05
C ASP A 11 0.09 13.07 -11.35
N PRO A 12 -0.12 11.93 -10.68
CA PRO A 12 0.61 10.69 -10.98
C PRO A 12 0.42 10.20 -12.42
N ALA A 13 -0.71 10.52 -13.07
CA ALA A 13 -1.00 10.12 -14.45
C ALA A 13 -0.17 10.92 -15.49
N ALA A 14 0.41 12.05 -15.09
CA ALA A 14 1.34 12.81 -15.93
C ALA A 14 2.67 12.08 -16.18
N LEU A 15 2.99 11.06 -15.36
CA LEU A 15 4.18 10.22 -15.55
C LEU A 15 3.97 9.27 -16.73
N LYS A 16 4.66 9.55 -17.84
CA LYS A 16 4.56 8.78 -19.09
C LYS A 16 5.04 7.35 -18.95
N GLU A 17 6.17 7.16 -18.27
CA GLU A 17 6.83 5.87 -18.17
C GLU A 17 6.30 5.08 -16.99
N GLU A 18 5.97 3.80 -17.23
CA GLU A 18 5.55 2.87 -16.19
C GLU A 18 6.61 2.68 -15.11
N ILE A 19 7.90 2.60 -15.52
CA ILE A 19 9.01 2.50 -14.56
C ILE A 19 9.03 3.68 -13.59
N THR A 20 8.79 4.91 -14.07
CA THR A 20 8.79 6.11 -13.24
C THR A 20 7.61 6.12 -12.28
N ARG A 21 6.42 5.67 -12.72
CA ARG A 21 5.25 5.46 -11.85
C ARG A 21 5.54 4.43 -10.76
N TYR A 22 6.18 3.33 -11.12
CA TYR A 22 6.58 2.29 -10.17
C TYR A 22 7.58 2.80 -9.13
N LEU A 23 8.58 3.60 -9.52
CA LEU A 23 9.53 4.20 -8.58
C LEU A 23 8.86 5.17 -7.59
N VAL A 24 7.84 5.91 -8.04
CA VAL A 24 7.04 6.77 -7.16
C VAL A 24 6.18 5.92 -6.21
N PHE A 25 5.55 4.85 -6.70
CA PHE A 25 4.84 3.89 -5.86
C PHE A 25 5.74 3.32 -4.76
N LEU A 26 6.97 2.88 -5.10
CA LEU A 26 7.93 2.37 -4.13
C LEU A 26 8.30 3.41 -3.05
N GLN A 27 8.44 4.67 -3.45
CA GLN A 27 8.70 5.74 -2.49
C GLN A 27 7.52 5.95 -1.55
N ILE A 28 6.28 5.96 -2.06
CA ILE A 28 5.06 6.11 -1.24
C ILE A 28 4.91 4.93 -0.26
N LYS A 29 5.09 3.69 -0.74
CA LYS A 29 5.08 2.47 0.09
C LYS A 29 6.08 2.60 1.24
N ARG A 30 7.28 3.10 0.94
CA ARG A 30 8.31 3.34 1.96
C ARG A 30 7.92 4.43 2.95
N ASP A 31 7.35 5.52 2.48
CA ASP A 31 6.96 6.65 3.33
C ASP A 31 5.78 6.28 4.25
N LEU A 32 4.87 5.42 3.78
CA LEU A 32 3.81 4.79 4.57
C LEU A 32 4.41 3.91 5.68
N TYR A 33 5.33 3.02 5.32
CA TYR A 33 6.00 2.12 6.27
C TYR A 33 6.76 2.85 7.37
N HIS A 34 7.41 3.97 7.05
CA HIS A 34 8.13 4.78 8.04
C HIS A 34 7.25 5.81 8.76
N GLY A 35 5.95 5.88 8.46
CA GLY A 35 5.04 6.86 9.07
C GLY A 35 5.35 8.31 8.67
N ARG A 36 6.01 8.52 7.53
CA ARG A 36 6.32 9.85 6.99
C ARG A 36 5.17 10.43 6.17
N LEU A 37 4.29 9.56 5.66
CA LEU A 37 3.10 9.96 4.95
C LEU A 37 1.97 10.29 5.93
N LEU A 38 1.70 11.59 6.14
CA LEU A 38 0.58 12.04 6.96
C LEU A 38 -0.72 11.88 6.16
N CYS A 39 -1.56 10.93 6.58
CA CYS A 39 -2.85 10.65 5.97
C CYS A 39 -3.85 10.18 7.03
N LYS A 40 -5.14 10.16 6.69
CA LYS A 40 -6.17 9.57 7.57
C LYS A 40 -5.96 8.05 7.62
N THR A 41 -6.35 7.44 8.73
CA THR A 41 -6.26 5.98 8.91
C THR A 41 -7.02 5.21 7.82
N SER A 42 -8.13 5.75 7.32
CA SER A 42 -8.89 5.19 6.20
C SER A 42 -8.06 5.14 4.91
N ASP A 43 -7.38 6.23 4.59
CA ASP A 43 -6.62 6.39 3.35
C ASP A 43 -5.35 5.53 3.41
N ALA A 44 -4.73 5.47 4.58
CA ALA A 44 -3.65 4.54 4.88
C ALA A 44 -4.09 3.08 4.65
N ALA A 45 -5.25 2.67 5.18
CA ALA A 45 -5.76 1.31 4.98
C ALA A 45 -6.01 0.99 3.50
N LEU A 46 -6.57 1.95 2.75
CA LEU A 46 -6.79 1.81 1.32
C LEU A 46 -5.46 1.66 0.56
N LEU A 47 -4.47 2.51 0.85
CA LEU A 47 -3.13 2.40 0.26
C LEU A 47 -2.47 1.05 0.57
N ALA A 48 -2.59 0.57 1.80
CA ALA A 48 -2.08 -0.74 2.18
C ALA A 48 -2.81 -1.88 1.46
N ALA A 49 -4.12 -1.76 1.21
CA ALA A 49 -4.87 -2.75 0.41
C ALA A 49 -4.40 -2.78 -1.05
N TYR A 50 -4.15 -1.62 -1.68
CA TYR A 50 -3.55 -1.56 -3.02
C TYR A 50 -2.13 -2.14 -3.06
N ILE A 51 -1.31 -1.88 -2.04
CA ILE A 51 0.03 -2.48 -1.94
C ILE A 51 -0.10 -4.00 -1.79
N LEU A 52 -1.04 -4.48 -0.98
CA LEU A 52 -1.31 -5.90 -0.80
C LEU A 52 -1.69 -6.55 -2.15
N GLN A 53 -2.67 -5.99 -2.87
CA GLN A 53 -3.05 -6.48 -4.21
C GLN A 53 -1.86 -6.57 -5.15
N ALA A 54 -0.99 -5.57 -5.15
CA ALA A 54 0.19 -5.56 -6.01
C ALA A 54 1.21 -6.68 -5.67
N GLU A 55 1.21 -7.19 -4.44
CA GLU A 55 2.13 -8.24 -3.98
C GLU A 55 1.56 -9.65 -4.13
N ILE A 56 0.26 -9.84 -3.87
CA ILE A 56 -0.37 -11.17 -3.85
C ILE A 56 -1.38 -11.41 -4.99
N GLY A 57 -1.72 -10.37 -5.76
CA GLY A 57 -2.79 -10.41 -6.74
C GLY A 57 -4.18 -10.40 -6.10
N ASP A 58 -5.18 -10.75 -6.89
CA ASP A 58 -6.59 -10.70 -6.47
C ASP A 58 -6.89 -11.65 -5.31
N TYR A 59 -7.92 -11.33 -4.53
CA TYR A 59 -8.33 -12.17 -3.40
C TYR A 59 -8.82 -13.56 -3.85
N ASP A 60 -8.10 -14.59 -3.43
CA ASP A 60 -8.48 -16.01 -3.56
C ASP A 60 -8.81 -16.63 -2.18
N PRO A 61 -10.05 -17.12 -1.93
CA PRO A 61 -10.44 -17.70 -0.65
C PRO A 61 -9.68 -18.98 -0.28
N GLY A 62 -9.08 -19.68 -1.25
CA GLY A 62 -8.23 -20.86 -1.01
C GLY A 62 -6.81 -20.51 -0.59
N LYS A 63 -6.32 -19.30 -0.95
CA LYS A 63 -4.95 -18.84 -0.63
C LYS A 63 -4.90 -17.82 0.50
N HIS A 64 -6.01 -17.14 0.79
CA HIS A 64 -6.08 -16.01 1.73
C HIS A 64 -6.98 -16.31 2.94
N PRO A 65 -6.48 -17.11 3.92
CA PRO A 65 -7.18 -17.37 5.18
C PRO A 65 -7.29 -16.10 6.04
N GLU A 66 -8.11 -16.12 7.09
CA GLU A 66 -8.18 -14.99 8.03
C GLU A 66 -6.79 -14.61 8.59
N GLY A 67 -6.50 -13.32 8.65
CA GLY A 67 -5.19 -12.81 9.09
C GLY A 67 -4.08 -12.91 8.04
N TYR A 68 -4.37 -13.22 6.76
CA TYR A 68 -3.35 -13.21 5.71
C TYR A 68 -2.63 -11.86 5.57
N SER A 69 -3.33 -10.75 5.82
CA SER A 69 -2.75 -9.40 5.80
C SER A 69 -1.73 -9.15 6.91
N SER A 70 -1.81 -9.86 8.05
CA SER A 70 -0.88 -9.72 9.18
C SER A 70 0.55 -10.14 8.85
N LYS A 71 0.76 -10.92 7.77
CA LYS A 71 2.09 -11.27 7.25
C LYS A 71 2.83 -10.09 6.63
N PHE A 72 2.11 -9.03 6.28
CA PHE A 72 2.66 -7.85 5.62
C PHE A 72 2.71 -6.69 6.59
N GLN A 73 3.91 -6.14 6.79
CA GLN A 73 4.08 -4.99 7.65
C GLN A 73 3.98 -3.71 6.82
N PHE A 74 2.80 -3.09 6.80
CA PHE A 74 2.56 -1.83 6.07
C PHE A 74 2.81 -0.59 6.91
N PHE A 75 2.76 -0.71 8.24
CA PHE A 75 2.83 0.41 9.19
C PHE A 75 3.84 0.14 10.29
N PRO A 76 4.45 1.19 10.86
CA PRO A 76 5.31 1.04 12.04
C PRO A 76 4.49 0.69 13.29
N LYS A 77 3.22 1.12 13.36
CA LYS A 77 2.24 0.73 14.37
C LYS A 77 1.11 -0.03 13.71
N HIS A 78 1.25 -1.35 13.63
CA HIS A 78 0.22 -2.23 13.10
C HIS A 78 -0.82 -2.49 14.19
N SER A 79 -2.10 -2.30 13.89
CA SER A 79 -3.20 -2.64 14.80
C SER A 79 -4.13 -3.62 14.11
N GLU A 80 -4.69 -4.56 14.87
CA GLU A 80 -5.58 -5.61 14.35
C GLU A 80 -6.82 -5.02 13.63
N LYS A 81 -7.33 -3.88 14.11
CA LYS A 81 -8.41 -3.15 13.44
C LYS A 81 -8.03 -2.69 12.02
N LEU A 82 -6.78 -2.27 11.85
CA LEU A 82 -6.28 -1.81 10.56
C LEU A 82 -6.07 -3.00 9.62
N GLU A 83 -5.50 -4.10 10.12
CA GLU A 83 -5.31 -5.34 9.35
C GLU A 83 -6.62 -5.90 8.81
N ARG A 84 -7.66 -5.90 9.65
CA ARG A 84 -9.03 -6.28 9.25
C ARG A 84 -9.58 -5.35 8.19
N LYS A 85 -9.39 -4.04 8.34
CA LYS A 85 -9.87 -3.06 7.35
C LYS A 85 -9.18 -3.23 6.00
N ILE A 86 -7.87 -3.49 5.99
CA ILE A 86 -7.09 -3.75 4.78
C ILE A 86 -7.59 -5.02 4.08
N ALA A 87 -7.77 -6.09 4.85
CA ALA A 87 -8.27 -7.36 4.32
C ALA A 87 -9.72 -7.27 3.82
N GLU A 88 -10.55 -6.42 4.41
CA GLU A 88 -11.91 -6.13 3.95
C GLU A 88 -11.88 -5.43 2.60
N ILE A 89 -11.12 -4.33 2.48
CA ILE A 89 -10.99 -3.56 1.23
C ILE A 89 -10.46 -4.45 0.09
N HIS A 90 -9.41 -5.24 0.36
CA HIS A 90 -8.83 -6.18 -0.61
C HIS A 90 -9.79 -7.30 -1.06
N LYS A 91 -10.86 -7.58 -0.29
CA LYS A 91 -11.86 -8.59 -0.66
C LYS A 91 -13.03 -8.01 -1.45
N THR A 92 -13.36 -6.74 -1.21
CA THR A 92 -14.61 -6.12 -1.70
C THR A 92 -14.39 -5.10 -2.80
N GLU A 93 -13.25 -4.44 -2.83
CA GLU A 93 -12.98 -3.28 -3.70
C GLU A 93 -11.83 -3.52 -4.70
N LEU A 94 -11.03 -4.58 -4.52
CA LEU A 94 -9.87 -4.95 -5.33
C LEU A 94 -9.95 -6.43 -5.73
#